data_AF-A0AAU0N725-F1
#
_entry.id   AF-A0AAU0N725-F1
#
_cell.length_a   1.000
_cell.length_b   1.000
_cell.length_c   1.000
_cell.angle_alpha   90.00
_cell.angle_beta   90.00
_cell.angle_gamma   90.00
#
_symmetry.space_group_name_H-M   'P 1'
#
loop_
_entity.id
_entity.type
_entity.pdbx_description
1 polymer ?
#
loop_
_entity_poly.entity_id
_entity_poly.type
_entity_poly.pdbx_seq_one_letter_code
_entity_poly.pdbx_strand_id
1 'polypeptide(L)'
;MKSIEILDKDFHRLAFVDNNTENGLHFTDDKLSTSIEGGIYTLDIIFEKNTPQHIHVKEGNYITFLNRQGVRILATIMQVDDNARLKRVYAEDTSLNLINKVVGKVEKPNTPQPISWYFDIMLKGTGWELGKNESTDKIALEFSSSETLLSRIKKVCKEFKVEFYFETILDTPGEPDFKVHIVKQRVEGDAGFRLSSDDFLEGIQRKTNIDNIVTKVIMEMKPKEATATAPETTPAPSVSPGKATPSSIHQEMIEKMIKWFKDREGKVYYDMGARSGPRSYDCSSAVYSALFYAGFKPNINHLGSTVNLWTDIGQDKLMVQIDRSQAQRGDLFLSGPKGAASGGRYGHTGVFVSNNQIIHCNAHDNGITTTPVSGRSGEPLYVFRLNNKASQPVTDIDSKTEQAVQRALSFVGKTPYVWGGVTTNGWDCSGIVYEVYRHAGFNINHRCTTATIQAQQSPFRKISASEARRGDLVIQHNGGHVAILLGTPTSGKGIVHAATPQLGTITQTAITNVNGYYRVM
;
A
#
# COMPACT_ATOMS: atom_id res chain seq x y z
N MET A 1 33.47 0.29 -0.87
CA MET A 1 33.55 0.74 -2.30
C MET A 1 34.86 1.50 -2.55
N LYS A 2 35.12 2.04 -3.76
CA LYS A 2 36.31 2.88 -4.05
C LYS A 2 35.92 4.23 -4.66
N SER A 3 36.79 5.24 -4.48
CA SER A 3 36.68 6.57 -5.09
C SER A 3 35.34 7.26 -4.81
N ILE A 4 34.97 7.34 -3.53
CA ILE A 4 33.72 7.93 -3.08
C ILE A 4 33.91 9.46 -2.97
N GLU A 5 33.01 10.23 -3.55
CA GLU A 5 33.02 11.69 -3.49
C GLU A 5 31.62 12.23 -3.18
N ILE A 6 31.56 13.34 -2.46
CA ILE A 6 30.32 14.11 -2.25
C ILE A 6 30.35 15.32 -3.18
N LEU A 7 29.27 15.53 -3.93
CA LEU A 7 29.13 16.60 -4.90
C LEU A 7 27.96 17.52 -4.54
N ASP A 8 28.05 18.79 -4.90
CA ASP A 8 26.90 19.71 -4.86
C ASP A 8 25.94 19.47 -6.03
N LYS A 9 24.89 20.30 -6.11
CA LYS A 9 23.86 20.20 -7.14
C LYS A 9 24.35 20.51 -8.55
N ASP A 10 25.48 21.23 -8.64
CA ASP A 10 26.16 21.60 -9.88
C ASP A 10 27.33 20.64 -10.18
N PHE A 11 27.38 19.51 -9.47
CA PHE A 11 28.37 18.43 -9.60
C PHE A 11 29.81 18.84 -9.24
N HIS A 12 30.01 19.95 -8.54
CA HIS A 12 31.31 20.29 -7.98
C HIS A 12 31.60 19.43 -6.75
N ARG A 13 32.83 18.93 -6.67
CA ARG A 13 33.27 18.13 -5.53
C ARG A 13 33.34 18.97 -4.26
N LEU A 14 32.60 18.54 -3.24
CA LEU A 14 32.57 19.14 -1.91
C LEU A 14 33.46 18.40 -0.91
N ALA A 15 33.53 17.07 -1.00
CA ALA A 15 34.30 16.25 -0.08
C ALA A 15 34.85 14.99 -0.76
N PHE A 16 36.01 14.53 -0.28
CA PHE A 16 36.55 13.21 -0.62
C PHE A 16 36.34 12.27 0.56
N VAL A 17 35.87 11.06 0.26
CA VAL A 17 35.54 10.04 1.26
C VAL A 17 36.58 8.92 1.19
N ASP A 18 37.41 8.82 2.22
CA ASP A 18 38.45 7.81 2.34
C ASP A 18 38.90 7.64 3.79
N ASN A 19 38.83 6.41 4.29
CA ASN A 19 39.20 6.05 5.66
C ASN A 19 40.71 6.10 5.92
N ASN A 20 41.54 6.18 4.88
CA ASN A 20 42.99 6.22 5.02
C ASN A 20 43.56 7.65 5.02
N THR A 21 42.76 8.63 4.60
CA THR A 21 43.18 10.03 4.54
C THR A 21 42.77 10.75 5.82
N GLU A 22 43.73 11.30 6.56
CA GLU A 22 43.50 11.94 7.88
C GLU A 22 42.43 13.04 7.84
N ASN A 23 42.45 13.89 6.81
CA ASN A 23 41.48 14.96 6.61
C ASN A 23 40.27 14.55 5.75
N GLY A 24 40.21 13.29 5.30
CA GLY A 24 39.12 12.75 4.48
C GLY A 24 37.86 12.50 5.31
N LEU A 25 36.71 12.43 4.65
CA LEU A 25 35.49 12.01 5.32
C LEU A 25 35.50 10.48 5.49
N HIS A 26 35.45 10.00 6.73
CA HIS A 26 35.49 8.57 7.02
C HIS A 26 34.09 7.96 7.01
N PHE A 27 33.99 6.70 6.63
CA PHE A 27 32.74 5.96 6.50
C PHE A 27 32.82 4.53 7.00
N THR A 28 31.69 3.99 7.42
CA THR A 28 31.52 2.60 7.86
C THR A 28 30.18 2.04 7.37
N ASP A 29 30.00 0.73 7.53
CA ASP A 29 28.72 0.03 7.35
C ASP A 29 28.10 0.26 5.96
N ASP A 30 28.95 0.30 4.91
CA ASP A 30 28.53 0.59 3.55
C ASP A 30 27.82 -0.61 2.91
N LYS A 31 26.55 -0.44 2.55
CA LYS A 31 25.72 -1.46 1.93
C LYS A 31 25.16 -0.95 0.60
N LEU A 32 25.75 -1.47 -0.48
CA LEU A 32 25.25 -1.27 -1.84
C LEU A 32 24.27 -2.40 -2.19
N SER A 33 23.01 -2.06 -2.46
CA SER A 33 22.02 -3.00 -2.98
C SER A 33 21.83 -2.77 -4.48
N THR A 34 21.78 -3.85 -5.27
CA THR A 34 21.60 -3.79 -6.72
C THR A 34 20.44 -4.66 -7.16
N SER A 35 19.66 -4.18 -8.13
CA SER A 35 18.62 -4.96 -8.80
C SER A 35 19.09 -5.31 -10.20
N ILE A 36 19.41 -6.59 -10.46
CA ILE A 36 19.86 -7.07 -11.79
C ILE A 36 18.80 -6.78 -12.87
N GLU A 37 17.52 -6.96 -12.56
CA GLU A 37 16.40 -6.67 -13.49
C GLU A 37 16.18 -5.16 -13.73
N GLY A 38 16.82 -4.30 -12.93
CA GLY A 38 16.58 -2.86 -12.91
C GLY A 38 17.78 -2.00 -13.28
N GLY A 39 19.00 -2.52 -13.16
CA GLY A 39 20.22 -1.72 -13.26
C GLY A 39 20.35 -0.64 -12.17
N ILE A 40 19.47 -0.63 -11.17
CA ILE A 40 19.37 0.40 -10.13
C ILE A 40 20.22 0.02 -8.92
N TYR A 41 20.83 1.04 -8.33
CA TYR A 41 21.57 0.94 -7.08
C TYR A 41 20.90 1.77 -5.97
N THR A 42 20.90 1.24 -4.76
CA THR A 42 20.66 2.02 -3.54
C THR A 42 21.85 1.83 -2.62
N LEU A 43 22.24 2.91 -1.93
CA LEU A 43 23.38 2.93 -1.03
C LEU A 43 22.93 3.36 0.37
N ASP A 44 23.16 2.49 1.35
CA ASP A 44 23.18 2.84 2.76
C ASP A 44 24.64 2.98 3.21
N ILE A 45 25.00 4.10 3.84
CA ILE A 45 26.38 4.34 4.30
C ILE A 45 26.37 5.22 5.55
N ILE A 46 27.29 4.99 6.48
CA ILE A 46 27.46 5.80 7.69
C ILE A 46 28.72 6.64 7.56
N PHE A 47 28.62 7.95 7.75
CA PHE A 47 29.76 8.88 7.81
C PHE A 47 30.04 9.32 9.25
N GLU A 48 31.32 9.43 9.60
CA GLU A 48 31.77 9.99 10.87
C GLU A 48 31.83 11.52 10.81
N LYS A 49 31.48 12.18 11.93
CA LYS A 49 31.57 13.64 12.10
C LYS A 49 32.91 14.04 12.73
N ASN A 50 33.99 13.42 12.26
CA ASN A 50 35.35 13.62 12.77
C ASN A 50 36.13 14.67 11.97
N THR A 51 35.67 15.02 10.76
CA THR A 51 36.27 16.09 9.94
C THR A 51 35.22 17.14 9.54
N PRO A 52 35.61 18.42 9.32
CA PRO A 52 34.69 19.46 8.87
C PRO A 52 33.95 19.13 7.57
N GLN A 53 34.47 18.21 6.76
CA GLN A 53 33.84 17.78 5.50
C GLN A 53 32.44 17.16 5.69
N HIS A 54 32.11 16.68 6.89
CA HIS A 54 30.81 16.09 7.20
C HIS A 54 29.63 17.06 6.94
N ILE A 55 29.88 18.38 6.90
CA ILE A 55 28.84 19.40 6.64
C ILE A 55 28.30 19.34 5.21
N HIS A 56 29.01 18.66 4.30
CA HIS A 56 28.63 18.51 2.89
C HIS A 56 27.72 17.31 2.66
N VAL A 57 27.62 16.39 3.63
CA VAL A 57 26.68 15.27 3.61
C VAL A 57 25.28 15.77 4.00
N LYS A 58 24.50 16.13 2.98
CA LYS A 58 23.17 16.73 3.09
C LYS A 58 22.24 16.18 2.02
N GLU A 59 20.95 16.17 2.31
CA GLU A 59 19.92 15.78 1.36
C GLU A 59 19.96 16.67 0.10
N GLY A 60 19.77 16.03 -1.06
CA GLY A 60 19.79 16.67 -2.36
C GLY A 60 21.19 16.94 -2.93
N ASN A 61 22.26 16.73 -2.16
CA ASN A 61 23.62 16.60 -2.71
C ASN A 61 23.80 15.19 -3.30
N TYR A 62 24.86 14.99 -4.09
CA TYR A 62 25.15 13.69 -4.68
C TYR A 62 26.29 12.98 -3.96
N ILE A 63 26.24 11.65 -4.01
CA ILE A 63 27.35 10.75 -3.71
C ILE A 63 27.69 9.97 -4.97
N THR A 64 28.96 9.99 -5.35
CA THR A 64 29.45 9.24 -6.52
C THR A 64 30.53 8.24 -6.11
N PHE A 65 30.56 7.06 -6.73
CA PHE A 65 31.50 6.00 -6.40
C PHE A 65 31.68 5.01 -7.55
N LEU A 66 32.76 4.23 -7.51
CA LEU A 66 32.96 3.10 -8.42
C LEU A 66 32.38 1.82 -7.80
N ASN A 67 31.56 1.11 -8.58
CA ASN A 67 31.14 -0.24 -8.22
C ASN A 67 32.29 -1.25 -8.41
N ARG A 68 32.07 -2.53 -8.07
CA ARG A 68 33.10 -3.58 -8.19
C ARG A 68 33.59 -3.84 -9.62
N GLN A 69 32.82 -3.42 -10.63
CA GLN A 69 33.15 -3.57 -12.04
C GLN A 69 33.84 -2.33 -12.63
N GLY A 70 34.07 -1.29 -11.82
CA GLY A 70 34.67 -0.03 -12.26
C GLY A 70 33.69 0.92 -12.95
N VAL A 71 32.37 0.65 -12.88
CA VAL A 71 31.34 1.57 -13.40
C VAL A 71 31.07 2.64 -12.35
N ARG A 72 31.05 3.91 -12.79
CA ARG A 72 30.74 5.06 -11.95
C ARG A 72 29.23 5.20 -11.77
N ILE A 73 28.82 5.21 -10.51
CA ILE A 73 27.44 5.41 -10.09
C ILE A 73 27.32 6.78 -9.43
N LEU A 74 26.35 7.57 -9.87
CA LEU A 74 25.93 8.80 -9.23
C LEU A 74 24.59 8.56 -8.52
N ALA A 75 24.55 8.80 -7.22
CA ALA A 75 23.34 8.65 -6.42
C ALA A 75 23.00 9.96 -5.71
N THR A 76 21.72 10.32 -5.68
CA THR A 76 21.19 11.44 -4.90
C THR A 76 21.08 11.04 -3.45
N ILE A 77 21.59 11.87 -2.54
CA ILE A 77 21.38 11.71 -1.11
C ILE A 77 19.92 12.04 -0.79
N MET A 78 19.13 11.02 -0.48
CA MET A 78 17.69 11.16 -0.26
C MET A 78 17.37 11.48 1.20
N GLN A 79 18.15 10.91 2.12
CA GLN A 79 17.93 11.06 3.56
C GLN A 79 19.27 11.07 4.31
N VAL A 80 19.39 11.95 5.30
CA VAL A 80 20.51 11.99 6.24
C VAL A 80 19.99 11.98 7.68
N ASP A 81 20.14 10.85 8.37
CA ASP A 81 19.91 10.79 9.81
C ASP A 81 21.18 11.27 10.54
N ASP A 82 21.13 12.51 11.04
CA ASP A 82 22.26 13.21 11.68
C ASP A 82 22.16 13.13 13.22
N ASN A 83 23.20 12.62 13.88
CA ASN A 83 23.35 12.65 15.33
C ASN A 83 24.67 13.32 15.75
N ALA A 84 24.98 13.33 17.05
CA ALA A 84 26.17 14.02 17.55
C ALA A 84 27.50 13.52 16.94
N ARG A 85 27.58 12.26 16.50
CA ARG A 85 28.83 11.62 16.04
C ARG A 85 28.80 11.12 14.61
N LEU A 86 27.63 10.77 14.09
CA LEU A 86 27.47 10.04 12.84
C LEU A 86 26.36 10.66 11.98
N LYS A 87 26.48 10.47 10.68
CA LYS A 87 25.43 10.68 9.68
C LYS A 87 25.15 9.36 8.98
N ARG A 88 23.94 8.81 9.13
CA ARG A 88 23.50 7.65 8.34
C ARG A 88 22.81 8.18 7.09
N VAL A 89 23.29 7.75 5.94
CA VAL A 89 22.88 8.26 4.63
C VAL A 89 22.24 7.14 3.85
N TYR A 90 21.07 7.44 3.30
CA TYR A 90 20.44 6.64 2.26
C TYR A 90 20.45 7.43 0.95
N ALA A 91 21.03 6.84 -0.09
CA ALA A 91 21.17 7.44 -1.41
C ALA A 91 20.62 6.52 -2.51
N GLU A 92 20.03 7.15 -3.52
CA GLU A 92 19.33 6.50 -4.62
C GLU A 92 19.99 6.87 -5.95
N ASP A 93 20.29 5.89 -6.79
CA ASP A 93 20.86 6.10 -8.12
C ASP A 93 20.04 7.14 -8.91
N THR A 94 20.71 8.12 -9.51
CA THR A 94 20.08 9.19 -10.29
C THR A 94 19.25 8.64 -11.47
N SER A 95 19.57 7.45 -11.99
CA SER A 95 18.75 6.73 -12.98
C SER A 95 17.35 6.39 -12.50
N LEU A 96 17.07 6.38 -11.19
CA LEU A 96 15.71 6.26 -10.64
C LEU A 96 14.80 7.41 -11.09
N ASN A 97 15.36 8.57 -11.46
CA ASN A 97 14.59 9.66 -12.07
C ASN A 97 13.94 9.26 -13.41
N LEU A 98 14.44 8.22 -14.09
CA LEU A 98 13.83 7.66 -15.30
C LEU A 98 12.48 6.97 -15.01
N ILE A 99 12.17 6.65 -13.75
CA ILE A 99 10.82 6.21 -13.35
C ILE A 99 9.81 7.36 -13.50
N ASN A 100 10.25 8.61 -13.31
CA ASN A 100 9.39 9.78 -13.36
C ASN A 100 9.15 10.30 -14.79
N LYS A 101 9.95 9.85 -15.77
CA LYS A 101 9.78 10.22 -17.19
C LYS A 101 8.85 9.23 -17.88
N VAL A 102 7.81 9.72 -18.55
CA VAL A 102 6.84 8.91 -19.29
C VAL A 102 7.17 8.94 -20.77
N VAL A 103 7.25 7.76 -21.38
CA VAL A 103 7.36 7.62 -22.84
C VAL A 103 6.02 7.26 -23.45
N GLY A 104 5.76 7.84 -24.62
CA GLY A 104 4.53 7.66 -25.36
C GLY A 104 4.38 6.28 -26.01
N LYS A 105 3.33 6.18 -26.82
CA LYS A 105 3.09 5.01 -27.66
C LYS A 105 4.15 4.94 -28.77
N VAL A 106 4.49 3.73 -29.18
CA VAL A 106 5.32 3.49 -30.36
C VAL A 106 4.54 2.52 -31.23
N GLU A 107 4.12 3.01 -32.39
CA GLU A 107 3.44 2.18 -33.38
C GLU A 107 4.41 1.14 -33.93
N LYS A 108 3.86 -0.02 -34.31
CA LYS A 108 4.66 -1.10 -34.85
C LYS A 108 5.37 -0.62 -36.14
N PRO A 109 6.70 -0.66 -36.21
CA PRO A 109 7.39 -0.22 -37.42
C PRO A 109 7.16 -1.21 -38.55
N ASN A 110 7.07 -0.71 -39.78
CA ASN A 110 6.85 -1.52 -40.99
C ASN A 110 8.01 -2.49 -41.28
N THR A 111 9.20 -2.19 -40.76
CA THR A 111 10.38 -3.05 -40.85
C THR A 111 11.02 -3.22 -39.47
N PRO A 112 11.60 -4.40 -39.15
CA PRO A 112 12.31 -4.60 -37.90
C PRO A 112 13.42 -3.58 -37.68
N GLN A 113 13.46 -2.98 -36.48
CA GLN A 113 14.39 -1.91 -36.13
C GLN A 113 15.46 -2.40 -35.13
N PRO A 114 16.69 -1.86 -35.17
CA PRO A 114 17.69 -2.14 -34.15
C PRO A 114 17.28 -1.56 -32.80
N ILE A 115 17.86 -2.06 -31.71
CA ILE A 115 17.56 -1.56 -30.36
C ILE A 115 17.83 -0.05 -30.23
N SER A 116 18.85 0.47 -30.92
CA SER A 116 19.21 1.89 -30.91
C SER A 116 18.05 2.78 -31.37
N TRP A 117 17.27 2.34 -32.36
CA TRP A 117 16.13 3.11 -32.85
C TRP A 117 15.07 3.35 -31.76
N TYR A 118 14.79 2.32 -30.94
CA TYR A 118 13.89 2.48 -29.81
C TYR A 118 14.47 3.40 -28.75
N PHE A 119 15.78 3.28 -28.46
CA PHE A 119 16.46 4.12 -27.47
C PHE A 119 16.51 5.58 -27.90
N ASP A 120 16.73 5.89 -29.18
CA ASP A 120 16.71 7.26 -29.71
C ASP A 120 15.35 7.95 -29.47
N ILE A 121 14.24 7.20 -29.61
CA ILE A 121 12.89 7.71 -29.33
C ILE A 121 12.68 7.89 -27.82
N MET A 122 13.03 6.87 -27.05
CA MET A 122 12.77 6.80 -25.61
C MET A 122 13.60 7.79 -24.80
N LEU A 123 14.86 7.99 -25.18
CA LEU A 123 15.81 8.84 -24.47
C LEU A 123 15.81 10.29 -24.94
N LYS A 124 15.08 10.62 -26.01
CA LYS A 124 15.00 11.98 -26.54
C LYS A 124 14.56 13.00 -25.47
N GLY A 125 15.37 14.03 -25.27
CA GLY A 125 15.10 15.09 -24.29
C GLY A 125 15.22 14.66 -22.82
N THR A 126 15.78 13.47 -22.57
CA THR A 126 15.92 12.95 -21.21
C THR A 126 17.26 13.33 -20.56
N GLY A 127 18.26 13.75 -21.34
CA GLY A 127 19.65 13.91 -20.90
C GLY A 127 20.41 12.59 -20.81
N TRP A 128 19.76 11.46 -21.12
CA TRP A 128 20.39 10.15 -21.21
C TRP A 128 20.62 9.79 -22.66
N GLU A 129 21.69 9.04 -22.91
CA GLU A 129 22.04 8.58 -24.25
C GLU A 129 22.38 7.09 -24.24
N LEU A 130 22.30 6.47 -25.42
CA LEU A 130 22.76 5.10 -25.59
C LEU A 130 24.30 5.08 -25.54
N GLY A 131 24.85 4.28 -24.63
CA GLY A 131 26.28 4.02 -24.53
C GLY A 131 26.69 2.83 -25.39
N LYS A 132 27.51 1.95 -24.82
CA LYS A 132 27.91 0.69 -25.45
C LYS A 132 26.66 -0.10 -25.85
N ASN A 133 26.62 -0.62 -27.07
CA ASN A 133 25.52 -1.47 -27.55
C ASN A 133 26.06 -2.75 -28.18
N GLU A 134 25.84 -3.89 -27.53
CA GLU A 134 26.26 -5.21 -28.02
C GLU A 134 25.15 -5.97 -28.77
N SER A 135 23.95 -5.40 -28.90
CA SER A 135 22.84 -6.00 -29.64
C SER A 135 23.02 -5.83 -31.15
N THR A 136 22.93 -6.92 -31.89
CA THR A 136 22.94 -6.92 -33.37
C THR A 136 21.56 -7.17 -33.98
N ASP A 137 20.59 -7.58 -33.17
CA ASP A 137 19.27 -7.99 -33.63
C ASP A 137 18.41 -6.81 -34.11
N LYS A 138 17.41 -7.12 -34.93
CA LYS A 138 16.37 -6.18 -35.35
C LYS A 138 15.00 -6.79 -35.10
N ILE A 139 14.15 -6.08 -34.35
CA ILE A 139 12.82 -6.54 -33.95
C ILE A 139 11.80 -5.43 -34.22
N ALA A 140 10.59 -5.79 -34.63
CA ALA A 140 9.46 -4.86 -34.75
C ALA A 140 8.58 -4.93 -33.50
N LEU A 141 8.77 -3.98 -32.58
CA LEU A 141 8.04 -3.88 -31.32
C LEU A 141 6.94 -2.82 -31.43
N GLU A 142 5.83 -3.07 -30.75
CA GLU A 142 4.72 -2.15 -30.62
C GLU A 142 4.47 -1.87 -29.13
N PHE A 143 4.16 -0.62 -28.82
CA PHE A 143 3.77 -0.23 -27.49
C PHE A 143 2.54 0.68 -27.54
N SER A 144 1.38 0.11 -27.21
CA SER A 144 0.06 0.72 -27.38
C SER A 144 -0.36 1.68 -26.24
N SER A 145 0.41 1.77 -25.16
CA SER A 145 0.15 2.63 -24.01
C SER A 145 1.40 3.40 -23.56
N SER A 146 1.21 4.57 -22.94
CA SER A 146 2.28 5.29 -22.26
C SER A 146 2.73 4.56 -21.00
N GLU A 147 4.02 4.59 -20.68
CA GLU A 147 4.58 4.00 -19.47
C GLU A 147 5.84 4.75 -19.02
N THR A 148 6.36 4.43 -17.84
CA THR A 148 7.64 4.98 -17.39
C THR A 148 8.76 4.56 -18.34
N LEU A 149 9.71 5.44 -18.60
CA LEU A 149 10.87 5.19 -19.45
C LEU A 149 11.64 3.95 -19.00
N LEU A 150 11.85 3.78 -17.69
CA LEU A 150 12.52 2.58 -17.17
C LEU A 150 11.76 1.28 -17.48
N SER A 151 10.42 1.26 -17.32
CA SER A 151 9.59 0.11 -17.71
C SER A 151 9.72 -0.19 -19.20
N ARG A 152 9.75 0.85 -20.05
CA ARG A 152 9.92 0.66 -21.48
C ARG A 152 11.31 0.11 -21.83
N ILE A 153 12.38 0.64 -21.23
CA ILE A 153 13.76 0.13 -21.37
C ILE A 153 13.79 -1.37 -21.03
N LYS A 154 13.22 -1.77 -19.88
CA LYS A 154 13.16 -3.18 -19.47
C LYS A 154 12.46 -4.07 -20.50
N LYS A 155 11.31 -3.63 -21.01
CA LYS A 155 10.56 -4.39 -22.03
C LYS A 155 11.35 -4.53 -23.32
N VAL A 156 11.93 -3.43 -23.82
CA VAL A 156 12.76 -3.46 -25.03
C VAL A 156 13.94 -4.41 -24.83
N CYS A 157 14.73 -4.25 -23.77
CA CYS A 157 15.88 -5.12 -23.51
C CYS A 157 15.48 -6.60 -23.37
N LYS A 158 14.34 -6.89 -22.75
CA LYS A 158 13.80 -8.26 -22.62
C LYS A 158 13.49 -8.89 -23.98
N GLU A 159 12.83 -8.16 -24.88
CA GLU A 159 12.50 -8.66 -26.22
C GLU A 159 13.76 -8.89 -27.07
N PHE A 160 14.77 -8.01 -26.90
CA PHE A 160 16.08 -8.16 -27.53
C PHE A 160 17.01 -9.16 -26.83
N LYS A 161 16.59 -9.76 -25.71
CA LYS A 161 17.38 -10.73 -24.90
C LYS A 161 18.75 -10.19 -24.52
N VAL A 162 18.79 -8.93 -24.08
CA VAL A 162 19.98 -8.22 -23.64
C VAL A 162 19.80 -7.71 -22.22
N GLU A 163 20.91 -7.51 -21.54
CA GLU A 163 20.98 -6.84 -20.25
C GLU A 163 21.35 -5.37 -20.45
N PHE A 164 21.09 -4.55 -19.43
CA PHE A 164 21.45 -3.14 -19.45
C PHE A 164 21.97 -2.67 -18.10
N TYR A 165 22.81 -1.65 -18.11
CA TYR A 165 23.24 -0.93 -16.92
C TYR A 165 23.38 0.57 -17.20
N PHE A 166 23.32 1.36 -16.14
CA PHE A 166 23.50 2.80 -16.20
C PHE A 166 24.93 3.16 -15.82
N GLU A 167 25.49 4.15 -16.51
CA GLU A 167 26.78 4.74 -16.20
C GLU A 167 26.65 6.25 -16.18
N THR A 168 27.33 6.87 -15.22
CA THR A 168 27.54 8.32 -15.19
C THR A 168 28.98 8.63 -15.55
N ILE A 169 29.19 9.29 -16.68
CA ILE A 169 30.50 9.82 -17.06
C ILE A 169 30.59 11.22 -16.46
N LEU A 170 31.54 11.41 -15.57
CA LEU A 170 31.71 12.66 -14.83
C LEU A 170 33.14 13.16 -15.02
N ASP A 171 33.31 14.15 -15.89
CA ASP A 171 34.56 14.89 -16.05
C ASP A 171 34.50 16.16 -15.18
N THR A 172 35.08 16.12 -13.99
CA THR A 172 35.05 17.28 -13.07
C THR A 172 36.13 18.31 -13.45
N PRO A 173 35.79 19.61 -13.65
CA PRO A 173 34.46 20.22 -13.58
C PRO A 173 33.65 20.08 -14.90
N GLY A 174 32.36 19.74 -14.80
CA GLY A 174 31.48 19.57 -15.96
C GLY A 174 30.13 18.95 -15.61
N GLU A 175 29.15 19.08 -16.51
CA GLU A 175 27.87 18.38 -16.40
C GLU A 175 28.07 16.88 -16.68
N PRO A 176 27.45 15.98 -15.90
CA PRO A 176 27.56 14.55 -16.12
C PRO A 176 26.84 14.11 -17.38
N ASP A 177 27.51 13.27 -18.16
CA ASP A 177 26.89 12.53 -19.24
C ASP A 177 26.28 11.24 -18.69
N PHE A 178 25.00 11.03 -18.96
CA PHE A 178 24.28 9.83 -18.53
C PHE A 178 24.13 8.84 -19.67
N LYS A 179 24.65 7.62 -19.48
CA LYS A 179 24.64 6.58 -20.51
C LYS A 179 23.86 5.35 -20.06
N VAL A 180 23.08 4.79 -20.98
CA VAL A 180 22.49 3.46 -20.84
C VAL A 180 23.26 2.50 -21.73
N HIS A 181 23.89 1.50 -21.14
CA HIS A 181 24.68 0.51 -21.86
C HIS A 181 23.87 -0.77 -22.05
N ILE A 182 23.97 -1.36 -23.23
CA ILE A 182 23.35 -2.63 -23.61
C ILE A 182 24.45 -3.66 -23.80
N VAL A 183 24.35 -4.75 -23.05
CA VAL A 183 25.29 -5.86 -23.09
C VAL A 183 24.56 -7.16 -23.39
N LYS A 184 25.26 -8.12 -24.01
CA LYS A 184 24.69 -9.46 -24.20
C LYS A 184 24.32 -10.04 -22.84
N GLN A 185 23.17 -10.71 -22.78
CA GLN A 185 22.76 -11.44 -21.59
C GLN A 185 23.89 -12.41 -21.19
N ARG A 186 24.31 -12.37 -19.94
CA ARG A 186 25.35 -13.29 -19.46
C ARG A 186 24.72 -14.68 -19.33
N VAL A 187 24.85 -15.48 -20.37
CA VAL A 187 24.50 -16.89 -20.33
C VAL A 187 25.51 -17.58 -19.41
N GLU A 188 25.01 -18.34 -18.44
CA GLU A 188 25.79 -19.23 -17.60
C GLU A 188 26.70 -20.07 -18.49
N GLY A 189 28.01 -19.81 -18.46
CA GLY A 189 29.02 -20.52 -19.24
C GLY A 189 29.98 -21.27 -18.34
N ASP A 190 30.65 -22.28 -18.90
CA ASP A 190 31.52 -23.26 -18.21
C ASP A 190 32.70 -22.69 -17.41
N ALA A 191 32.90 -21.37 -17.40
CA ALA A 191 33.87 -20.65 -16.59
C ALA A 191 33.27 -20.01 -15.32
N GLY A 192 32.10 -20.47 -14.88
CA GLY A 192 31.47 -20.04 -13.64
C GLY A 192 32.15 -20.61 -12.40
N PHE A 193 32.18 -19.84 -11.30
CA PHE A 193 32.56 -20.34 -9.98
C PHE A 193 31.42 -21.22 -9.46
N ARG A 194 31.71 -22.49 -9.17
CA ARG A 194 30.75 -23.38 -8.51
C ARG A 194 30.68 -23.01 -7.04
N LEU A 195 29.49 -22.72 -6.54
CA LEU A 195 29.20 -22.66 -5.11
C LEU A 195 28.60 -24.01 -4.71
N SER A 196 29.39 -24.87 -4.06
CA SER A 196 28.95 -26.14 -3.48
C SER A 196 28.64 -25.97 -1.99
N SER A 197 27.80 -26.82 -1.44
CA SER A 197 27.63 -26.95 0.03
C SER A 197 28.93 -27.32 0.77
N ASP A 198 29.94 -27.74 0.01
CA ASP A 198 31.25 -28.17 0.51
C ASP A 198 32.26 -27.00 0.54
N ASP A 199 31.90 -25.83 0.00
CA ASP A 199 32.71 -24.62 0.08
C ASP A 199 32.47 -23.90 1.43
N PHE A 200 33.46 -23.14 1.90
CA PHE A 200 33.30 -22.29 3.09
C PHE A 200 32.30 -21.15 2.83
N LEU A 201 31.03 -21.43 3.07
CA LEU A 201 29.92 -20.50 2.93
C LEU A 201 29.35 -20.21 4.32
N GLU A 202 29.36 -18.94 4.73
CA GLU A 202 28.86 -18.51 6.05
C GLU A 202 27.37 -18.79 6.25
N GLY A 203 26.61 -18.96 5.16
CA GLY A 203 25.23 -19.42 5.20
C GLY A 203 24.62 -19.53 3.81
N ILE A 204 24.16 -20.74 3.45
CA ILE A 204 23.33 -20.96 2.26
C ILE A 204 21.89 -21.14 2.72
N GLN A 205 21.00 -20.29 2.24
CA GLN A 205 19.56 -20.49 2.40
C GLN A 205 18.93 -20.79 1.04
N ARG A 206 18.53 -22.06 0.83
CA ARG A 206 17.78 -22.46 -0.36
C ARG A 206 16.29 -22.47 -0.04
N LYS A 207 15.51 -21.76 -0.85
CA LYS A 207 14.04 -21.78 -0.78
C LYS A 207 13.49 -22.28 -2.12
N THR A 208 12.95 -23.49 -2.13
CA THR A 208 12.29 -24.09 -3.30
C THR A 208 10.77 -23.94 -3.17
N ASN A 209 10.12 -23.61 -4.27
CA ASN A 209 8.67 -23.45 -4.33
C ASN A 209 8.13 -24.05 -5.64
N ILE A 210 7.09 -24.89 -5.54
CA ILE A 210 6.41 -25.55 -6.68
C ILE A 210 5.03 -24.93 -6.97
N ASP A 211 4.60 -23.91 -6.23
CA ASP A 211 3.25 -23.32 -6.27
C ASP A 211 2.85 -22.81 -7.67
N ASN A 212 3.85 -22.48 -8.51
CA ASN A 212 3.66 -22.03 -9.90
C ASN A 212 4.30 -22.97 -10.94
N ILE A 213 4.67 -24.20 -10.56
CA ILE A 213 5.09 -25.20 -11.54
C ILE A 213 3.85 -25.71 -12.27
N VAL A 214 3.84 -25.50 -13.59
CA VAL A 214 2.80 -26.00 -14.49
C VAL A 214 3.44 -26.96 -15.48
N THR A 215 2.91 -28.17 -15.58
CA THR A 215 3.36 -29.17 -16.56
C THR A 215 2.65 -29.04 -17.90
N LYS A 216 1.58 -28.24 -17.95
CA LYS A 216 0.82 -27.90 -19.15
C LYS A 216 0.11 -26.56 -18.97
N VAL A 217 0.13 -25.73 -20.00
CA VAL A 217 -0.63 -24.47 -20.08
C VAL A 217 -1.63 -24.59 -21.22
N ILE A 218 -2.90 -24.31 -20.95
CA ILE A 218 -3.96 -24.24 -21.96
C ILE A 218 -4.39 -22.78 -22.07
N MET A 219 -4.25 -22.21 -23.27
CA MET A 219 -4.75 -20.87 -23.57
C MET A 219 -5.98 -20.99 -24.46
N GLU A 220 -7.11 -20.48 -23.97
CA GLU A 220 -8.31 -20.28 -24.78
C GLU A 220 -8.36 -18.83 -25.28
N MET A 221 -8.52 -18.65 -26.58
CA MET A 221 -8.82 -17.35 -27.16
C MET A 221 -10.33 -17.15 -27.23
N LYS A 222 -10.82 -16.03 -26.69
CA LYS A 222 -12.22 -15.62 -26.91
C LYS A 222 -12.41 -15.11 -28.34
N PRO A 223 -13.39 -15.62 -29.11
CA PRO A 223 -13.81 -14.99 -30.35
C PRO A 223 -14.40 -13.60 -30.07
N LYS A 224 -14.18 -12.67 -31.00
CA LYS A 224 -14.69 -11.30 -30.95
C LYS A 224 -16.23 -11.31 -31.01
N GLU A 225 -16.90 -10.75 -30.00
CA GLU A 225 -18.37 -10.76 -29.88
C GLU A 225 -19.05 -10.06 -31.07
N ALA A 226 -20.00 -10.77 -31.69
CA ALA A 226 -21.01 -10.20 -32.58
C ALA A 226 -22.35 -10.14 -31.80
N THR A 227 -22.99 -8.97 -31.84
CA THR A 227 -24.29 -8.68 -31.21
C THR A 227 -25.44 -9.42 -31.88
N ALA A 228 -26.25 -10.18 -31.13
CA ALA A 228 -27.73 -10.15 -31.16
C ALA A 228 -28.40 -11.25 -30.29
N THR A 229 -29.35 -10.79 -29.45
CA THR A 229 -30.64 -11.36 -28.99
C THR A 229 -30.78 -12.84 -28.59
N ALA A 230 -31.27 -13.04 -27.35
CA ALA A 230 -31.75 -14.30 -26.77
C ALA A 230 -33.10 -14.78 -27.35
N PRO A 231 -33.40 -16.09 -27.26
CA PRO A 231 -34.47 -16.49 -26.33
C PRO A 231 -34.21 -17.79 -25.53
N GLU A 232 -35.08 -17.99 -24.55
CA GLU A 232 -35.13 -18.99 -23.46
C GLU A 232 -35.12 -20.47 -23.87
N THR A 233 -34.65 -21.36 -22.98
CA THR A 233 -35.41 -22.52 -22.45
C THR A 233 -34.61 -23.33 -21.39
N THR A 234 -35.25 -23.52 -20.23
CA THR A 234 -35.20 -24.60 -19.20
C THR A 234 -33.92 -25.44 -18.91
N PRO A 235 -33.59 -25.68 -17.62
CA PRO A 235 -32.38 -26.40 -17.21
C PRO A 235 -32.58 -27.92 -17.02
N ALA A 236 -31.55 -28.70 -17.31
CA ALA A 236 -31.35 -30.09 -16.87
C ALA A 236 -30.43 -30.13 -15.62
N PRO A 237 -30.47 -31.19 -14.78
CA PRO A 237 -30.12 -31.12 -13.36
C PRO A 237 -28.61 -31.19 -13.12
N SER A 238 -28.12 -30.35 -12.20
CA SER A 238 -26.74 -30.39 -11.71
C SER A 238 -26.66 -31.04 -10.33
N VAL A 239 -25.81 -32.05 -10.23
CA VAL A 239 -25.30 -32.65 -9.00
C VAL A 239 -24.58 -31.55 -8.19
N SER A 240 -24.95 -31.39 -6.93
CA SER A 240 -24.46 -30.31 -6.04
C SER A 240 -23.31 -30.78 -5.14
N PRO A 241 -22.26 -29.96 -4.94
CA PRO A 241 -21.59 -29.81 -3.66
C PRO A 241 -22.27 -28.66 -2.89
N GLY A 242 -22.60 -28.88 -1.62
CA GLY A 242 -23.49 -28.04 -0.82
C GLY A 242 -23.08 -26.55 -0.71
N LYS A 243 -24.03 -25.67 -0.99
CA LYS A 243 -24.01 -24.23 -0.62
C LYS A 243 -24.80 -24.04 0.68
N ALA A 244 -24.20 -23.34 1.65
CA ALA A 244 -24.87 -22.87 2.85
C ALA A 244 -26.04 -21.90 2.49
N THR A 245 -27.16 -22.02 3.20
CA THR A 245 -28.42 -21.31 2.91
C THR A 245 -28.40 -19.86 3.46
N PRO A 246 -29.18 -18.90 2.90
CA PRO A 246 -29.12 -17.48 3.26
C PRO A 246 -29.34 -17.16 4.75
N SER A 247 -30.10 -18.00 5.47
CA SER A 247 -30.32 -17.87 6.92
C SER A 247 -29.06 -18.12 7.75
N SER A 248 -28.10 -18.91 7.28
CA SER A 248 -26.86 -19.16 8.02
C SER A 248 -25.87 -18.01 7.87
N ILE A 249 -25.79 -17.42 6.67
CA ILE A 249 -24.90 -16.27 6.40
C ILE A 249 -25.31 -15.06 7.24
N HIS A 250 -26.61 -14.76 7.29
CA HIS A 250 -27.09 -13.63 8.10
C HIS A 250 -26.77 -13.81 9.59
N GLN A 251 -26.95 -15.03 10.11
CA GLN A 251 -26.59 -15.34 11.49
C GLN A 251 -25.07 -15.23 11.73
N GLU A 252 -24.24 -15.69 10.80
CA GLU A 252 -22.78 -15.53 10.88
C GLU A 252 -22.38 -14.04 10.92
N MET A 253 -23.05 -13.19 10.14
CA MET A 253 -22.81 -11.74 10.17
C MET A 253 -23.18 -11.14 11.53
N ILE A 254 -24.32 -11.53 12.10
CA ILE A 254 -24.72 -11.12 13.46
C ILE A 254 -23.63 -11.52 14.47
N GLU A 255 -23.14 -12.76 14.41
CA GLU A 255 -22.11 -13.22 15.35
C GLU A 255 -20.76 -12.50 15.13
N LYS A 256 -20.38 -12.18 13.89
CA LYS A 256 -19.21 -11.33 13.60
C LYS A 256 -19.36 -9.93 14.20
N MET A 257 -20.54 -9.33 14.10
CA MET A 257 -20.84 -8.02 14.68
C MET A 257 -20.65 -8.04 16.20
N ILE A 258 -21.24 -9.03 16.88
CA ILE A 258 -21.14 -9.14 18.33
C ILE A 258 -19.71 -9.46 18.76
N LYS A 259 -19.02 -10.34 18.02
CA LYS A 259 -17.61 -10.64 18.26
C LYS A 259 -16.73 -9.40 18.18
N TRP A 260 -16.98 -8.50 17.22
CA TRP A 260 -16.23 -7.26 17.09
C TRP A 260 -16.30 -6.39 18.35
N PHE A 261 -17.50 -6.28 18.95
CA PHE A 261 -17.69 -5.59 20.21
C PHE A 261 -16.99 -6.31 21.36
N LYS A 262 -17.17 -7.63 21.47
CA LYS A 262 -16.56 -8.45 22.53
C LYS A 262 -15.03 -8.40 22.52
N ASP A 263 -14.42 -8.39 21.35
CA ASP A 263 -12.97 -8.30 21.23
C ASP A 263 -12.40 -6.97 21.78
N ARG A 264 -13.23 -5.92 21.84
CA ARG A 264 -12.90 -4.56 22.29
C ARG A 264 -13.48 -4.19 23.66
N GLU A 265 -14.30 -5.06 24.24
CA GLU A 265 -14.89 -4.86 25.56
C GLU A 265 -13.80 -4.63 26.61
N GLY A 266 -13.89 -3.50 27.34
CA GLY A 266 -12.90 -3.09 28.33
C GLY A 266 -11.51 -2.71 27.80
N LYS A 267 -11.30 -2.62 26.47
CA LYS A 267 -9.99 -2.33 25.85
C LYS A 267 -9.92 -0.99 25.11
N VAL A 268 -11.03 -0.28 25.05
CA VAL A 268 -11.19 0.98 24.29
C VAL A 268 -11.95 1.99 25.14
N TYR A 269 -11.71 3.26 24.90
CA TYR A 269 -12.33 4.39 25.60
C TYR A 269 -13.54 4.95 24.85
N TYR A 270 -14.39 5.68 25.56
CA TYR A 270 -15.45 6.45 24.92
C TYR A 270 -14.94 7.82 24.52
N ASP A 271 -15.09 8.21 23.25
CA ASP A 271 -14.69 9.53 22.76
C ASP A 271 -15.53 9.96 21.55
N MET A 272 -16.17 11.13 21.64
CA MET A 272 -16.98 11.73 20.56
C MET A 272 -16.16 12.53 19.54
N GLY A 273 -14.91 12.85 19.84
CA GLY A 273 -13.93 13.41 18.89
C GLY A 273 -13.12 12.30 18.21
N ALA A 274 -12.50 11.42 19.01
CA ALA A 274 -11.67 10.31 18.53
C ALA A 274 -12.49 9.03 18.29
N ARG A 275 -13.39 9.08 17.31
CA ARG A 275 -14.43 8.05 17.11
C ARG A 275 -14.05 6.87 16.23
N SER A 276 -12.89 6.93 15.58
CA SER A 276 -12.53 6.04 14.46
C SER A 276 -11.77 4.79 14.88
N GLY A 277 -11.53 4.57 16.17
CA GLY A 277 -10.60 3.56 16.66
C GLY A 277 -9.12 3.97 16.56
N PRO A 278 -8.19 3.08 16.94
CA PRO A 278 -8.48 1.81 17.61
C PRO A 278 -8.79 1.97 19.10
N ARG A 279 -8.36 3.10 19.70
CA ARG A 279 -8.33 3.27 21.16
C ARG A 279 -9.64 3.79 21.69
N SER A 280 -10.48 4.36 20.84
CA SER A 280 -11.72 4.99 21.26
C SER A 280 -12.77 5.00 20.16
N TYR A 281 -14.02 5.01 20.60
CA TYR A 281 -15.23 5.05 19.77
C TYR A 281 -16.31 5.86 20.49
N ASP A 282 -17.35 6.28 19.78
CA ASP A 282 -18.62 6.64 20.42
C ASP A 282 -19.66 5.54 20.15
N CYS A 283 -20.85 5.69 20.73
CA CYS A 283 -21.92 4.68 20.63
C CYS A 283 -22.21 4.32 19.16
N SER A 284 -22.39 5.33 18.32
CA SER A 284 -22.73 5.14 16.91
C SER A 284 -21.54 4.67 16.06
N SER A 285 -20.32 5.17 16.29
CA SER A 285 -19.16 4.72 15.52
C SER A 285 -18.77 3.28 15.85
N ALA A 286 -19.01 2.82 17.09
CA ALA A 286 -18.87 1.43 17.47
C ALA A 286 -19.87 0.54 16.71
N VAL A 287 -21.14 0.94 16.65
CA VAL A 287 -22.17 0.23 15.88
C VAL A 287 -21.82 0.18 14.39
N TYR A 288 -21.49 1.32 13.77
CA TYR A 288 -21.07 1.34 12.36
C TYR A 288 -19.84 0.48 12.10
N SER A 289 -18.82 0.55 12.96
CA SER A 289 -17.61 -0.27 12.82
C SER A 289 -17.92 -1.77 12.90
N ALA A 290 -18.80 -2.17 13.82
CA ALA A 290 -19.23 -3.56 13.96
C ALA A 290 -20.07 -4.03 12.78
N LEU A 291 -20.98 -3.18 12.29
CA LEU A 291 -21.81 -3.46 11.11
C LEU A 291 -20.94 -3.64 9.85
N PHE A 292 -20.01 -2.72 9.60
CA PHE A 292 -19.09 -2.84 8.45
C PHE A 292 -18.18 -4.07 8.58
N TYR A 293 -17.65 -4.34 9.77
CA TYR A 293 -16.84 -5.54 10.02
C TYR A 293 -17.62 -6.83 9.76
N ALA A 294 -18.88 -6.88 10.18
CA ALA A 294 -19.80 -7.98 9.94
C ALA A 294 -20.28 -8.09 8.50
N GLY A 295 -20.07 -7.05 7.68
CA GLY A 295 -20.49 -6.99 6.29
C GLY A 295 -21.92 -6.50 6.07
N PHE A 296 -22.53 -5.82 7.04
CA PHE A 296 -23.78 -5.11 6.79
C PHE A 296 -23.50 -3.86 5.95
N LYS A 297 -24.46 -3.45 5.11
CA LYS A 297 -24.38 -2.26 4.26
C LYS A 297 -25.37 -1.18 4.71
N PRO A 298 -25.02 -0.36 5.72
CA PRO A 298 -25.73 0.89 5.97
C PRO A 298 -25.75 1.78 4.72
N ASN A 299 -26.72 2.69 4.64
CA ASN A 299 -26.90 3.62 3.52
C ASN A 299 -25.70 4.58 3.32
N ILE A 300 -24.85 4.71 4.33
CA ILE A 300 -23.59 5.45 4.26
C ILE A 300 -22.39 4.50 4.32
N ASN A 301 -21.33 4.85 3.59
CA ASN A 301 -20.09 4.10 3.49
C ASN A 301 -18.97 4.62 4.42
N HIS A 302 -19.34 5.34 5.48
CA HIS A 302 -18.43 5.91 6.46
C HIS A 302 -19.03 5.80 7.87
N LEU A 303 -18.21 6.07 8.90
CA LEU A 303 -18.67 6.09 10.29
C LEU A 303 -19.65 7.24 10.52
N GLY A 304 -20.95 6.91 10.54
CA GLY A 304 -22.02 7.86 10.78
C GLY A 304 -22.28 8.17 12.24
N SER A 305 -23.33 8.93 12.48
CA SER A 305 -23.88 9.23 13.80
C SER A 305 -25.19 8.48 14.05
N THR A 306 -25.73 8.57 15.26
CA THR A 306 -27.06 8.08 15.59
C THR A 306 -28.14 8.67 14.66
N VAL A 307 -27.96 9.92 14.19
CA VAL A 307 -28.86 10.56 13.20
C VAL A 307 -28.90 9.78 11.89
N ASN A 308 -27.75 9.27 11.45
CA ASN A 308 -27.65 8.51 10.20
C ASN A 308 -28.34 7.15 10.32
N LEU A 309 -28.26 6.48 11.47
CA LEU A 309 -28.96 5.21 11.71
C LEU A 309 -30.49 5.34 11.57
N TRP A 310 -31.06 6.50 11.91
CA TRP A 310 -32.48 6.76 11.68
C TRP A 310 -32.87 6.75 10.19
N THR A 311 -31.92 7.04 9.30
CA THR A 311 -32.16 7.02 7.84
C THR A 311 -32.18 5.61 7.25
N ASP A 312 -31.65 4.63 8.00
CA ASP A 312 -31.47 3.23 7.62
C ASP A 312 -32.69 2.33 7.99
N ILE A 313 -33.80 2.94 8.43
CA ILE A 313 -35.02 2.24 8.85
C ILE A 313 -36.03 2.13 7.71
N GLY A 314 -36.51 0.92 7.45
CA GLY A 314 -37.55 0.62 6.46
C GLY A 314 -37.56 -0.86 6.07
N GLN A 315 -38.66 -1.34 5.48
CA GLN A 315 -38.77 -2.75 5.05
C GLN A 315 -37.71 -3.15 4.03
N ASP A 316 -37.29 -2.22 3.18
CA ASP A 316 -36.25 -2.43 2.17
C ASP A 316 -34.88 -1.81 2.53
N LYS A 317 -34.68 -1.39 3.79
CA LYS A 317 -33.43 -0.77 4.26
C LYS A 317 -32.61 -1.73 5.12
N LEU A 318 -31.59 -1.21 5.82
CA LEU A 318 -30.72 -1.98 6.71
C LEU A 318 -31.50 -2.70 7.81
N MET A 319 -32.48 -2.01 8.41
CA MET A 319 -33.20 -2.53 9.57
C MET A 319 -34.67 -2.13 9.60
N VAL A 320 -35.49 -2.96 10.26
CA VAL A 320 -36.89 -2.69 10.55
C VAL A 320 -37.09 -2.50 12.04
N GLN A 321 -37.98 -1.58 12.41
CA GLN A 321 -38.37 -1.44 13.80
C GLN A 321 -39.20 -2.65 14.23
N ILE A 322 -38.90 -3.19 15.42
CA ILE A 322 -39.65 -4.29 16.04
C ILE A 322 -40.17 -3.86 17.42
N ASP A 323 -41.12 -4.63 17.93
CA ASP A 323 -41.58 -4.42 19.30
C ASP A 323 -40.48 -4.80 20.31
N ARG A 324 -40.41 -4.07 21.43
CA ARG A 324 -39.40 -4.31 22.47
C ARG A 324 -39.48 -5.74 23.02
N SER A 325 -40.68 -6.33 23.11
CA SER A 325 -40.87 -7.71 23.57
C SER A 325 -40.22 -8.76 22.65
N GLN A 326 -39.95 -8.40 21.40
CA GLN A 326 -39.35 -9.28 20.40
C GLN A 326 -37.83 -9.18 20.34
N ALA A 327 -37.22 -8.31 21.15
CA ALA A 327 -35.79 -8.06 21.11
C ALA A 327 -34.98 -9.34 21.40
N GLN A 328 -34.01 -9.61 20.53
CA GLN A 328 -33.14 -10.77 20.65
C GLN A 328 -31.69 -10.38 20.38
N ARG A 329 -30.80 -11.35 20.61
CA ARG A 329 -29.38 -11.22 20.28
C ARG A 329 -29.21 -10.79 18.81
N GLY A 330 -28.43 -9.73 18.60
CA GLY A 330 -28.14 -9.18 17.27
C GLY A 330 -29.05 -8.03 16.86
N ASP A 331 -30.16 -7.79 17.56
CA ASP A 331 -30.97 -6.60 17.32
C ASP A 331 -30.22 -5.34 17.78
N LEU A 332 -30.48 -4.22 17.12
CA LEU A 332 -29.93 -2.91 17.44
C LEU A 332 -30.93 -2.14 18.31
N PHE A 333 -30.43 -1.23 19.14
CA PHE A 333 -31.28 -0.21 19.76
C PHE A 333 -30.86 1.20 19.35
N LEU A 334 -31.83 2.09 19.26
CA LEU A 334 -31.64 3.53 19.28
C LEU A 334 -32.45 4.09 20.44
N SER A 335 -31.90 5.05 21.18
CA SER A 335 -32.64 5.76 22.21
C SER A 335 -32.46 7.28 22.11
N GLY A 336 -33.39 8.00 22.73
CA GLY A 336 -33.49 9.45 22.64
C GLY A 336 -34.46 9.93 21.56
N PRO A 337 -34.48 11.24 21.26
CA PRO A 337 -35.35 11.80 20.23
C PRO A 337 -34.99 11.26 18.83
N LYS A 338 -35.98 11.18 17.94
CA LYS A 338 -35.80 10.58 16.60
C LYS A 338 -35.11 11.52 15.62
N GLY A 339 -34.41 10.95 14.63
CA GLY A 339 -33.88 11.68 13.48
C GLY A 339 -32.79 12.68 13.87
N ALA A 340 -32.81 13.88 13.26
CA ALA A 340 -31.80 14.92 13.49
C ALA A 340 -31.63 15.33 14.95
N ALA A 341 -32.70 15.23 15.75
CA ALA A 341 -32.68 15.56 17.17
C ALA A 341 -31.84 14.58 18.01
N SER A 342 -31.53 13.37 17.49
CA SER A 342 -30.70 12.37 18.16
C SER A 342 -29.20 12.69 18.11
N GLY A 343 -28.81 13.87 17.62
CA GLY A 343 -27.42 14.25 17.44
C GLY A 343 -26.67 14.44 18.77
N GLY A 344 -25.38 14.12 18.76
CA GLY A 344 -24.50 14.35 19.91
C GLY A 344 -24.91 13.53 21.14
N ARG A 345 -24.97 14.19 22.31
CA ARG A 345 -25.29 13.55 23.60
C ARG A 345 -26.74 13.06 23.75
N TYR A 346 -27.63 13.44 22.83
CA TYR A 346 -29.06 13.20 22.97
C TYR A 346 -29.49 11.82 22.44
N GLY A 347 -28.69 11.19 21.59
CA GLY A 347 -28.95 9.86 21.07
C GLY A 347 -27.96 8.82 21.58
N HIS A 348 -28.43 7.59 21.76
CA HIS A 348 -27.57 6.47 22.15
C HIS A 348 -27.94 5.19 21.40
N THR A 349 -26.96 4.30 21.20
CA THR A 349 -27.13 3.09 20.40
C THR A 349 -26.16 1.99 20.79
N GLY A 350 -26.52 0.76 20.43
CA GLY A 350 -25.75 -0.45 20.68
C GLY A 350 -26.50 -1.68 20.20
N VAL A 351 -26.03 -2.85 20.61
CA VAL A 351 -26.52 -4.15 20.15
C VAL A 351 -27.03 -4.96 21.33
N PHE A 352 -28.17 -5.61 21.20
CA PHE A 352 -28.64 -6.61 22.15
C PHE A 352 -27.77 -7.87 22.07
N VAL A 353 -27.24 -8.33 23.20
CA VAL A 353 -26.57 -9.65 23.30
C VAL A 353 -27.50 -10.72 23.87
N SER A 354 -28.58 -10.29 24.52
CA SER A 354 -29.76 -11.06 24.92
C SER A 354 -30.93 -10.10 25.12
N ASN A 355 -32.14 -10.59 25.41
CA ASN A 355 -33.31 -9.73 25.61
C ASN A 355 -33.12 -8.70 26.77
N ASN A 356 -32.24 -8.99 27.74
CA ASN A 356 -32.04 -8.14 28.93
C ASN A 356 -30.65 -7.50 29.01
N GLN A 357 -29.77 -7.77 28.04
CA GLN A 357 -28.40 -7.22 28.03
C GLN A 357 -28.05 -6.63 26.67
N ILE A 358 -27.34 -5.51 26.72
CA ILE A 358 -26.81 -4.81 25.56
C ILE A 358 -25.29 -4.72 25.65
N ILE A 359 -24.63 -4.69 24.50
CA ILE A 359 -23.23 -4.30 24.37
C ILE A 359 -23.16 -2.99 23.60
N HIS A 360 -22.46 -2.02 24.15
CA HIS A 360 -22.47 -0.66 23.62
C HIS A 360 -21.24 0.13 24.07
N CYS A 361 -20.83 1.09 23.24
CA CYS A 361 -19.81 2.06 23.64
C CYS A 361 -20.50 3.22 24.38
N ASN A 362 -20.08 3.52 25.61
CA ASN A 362 -20.76 4.51 26.45
C ASN A 362 -19.81 5.32 27.33
N ALA A 363 -20.20 6.56 27.60
CA ALA A 363 -19.43 7.50 28.39
C ALA A 363 -19.31 7.09 29.86
N HIS A 364 -20.33 6.45 30.42
CA HIS A 364 -20.38 6.12 31.84
C HIS A 364 -19.30 5.10 32.23
N ASP A 365 -19.13 4.05 31.43
CA ASP A 365 -18.08 3.04 31.63
C ASP A 365 -16.78 3.39 30.89
N ASN A 366 -16.74 4.56 30.23
CA ASN A 366 -15.63 5.01 29.40
C ASN A 366 -15.13 3.93 28.42
N GLY A 367 -16.01 3.37 27.61
CA GLY A 367 -15.62 2.32 26.68
C GLY A 367 -16.75 1.43 26.18
N ILE A 368 -16.38 0.29 25.59
CA ILE A 368 -17.33 -0.78 25.22
C ILE A 368 -17.53 -1.69 26.42
N THR A 369 -18.78 -1.87 26.83
CA THR A 369 -19.19 -2.76 27.93
C THR A 369 -20.52 -3.44 27.64
N THR A 370 -20.71 -4.62 28.23
CA THR A 370 -21.99 -5.30 28.31
C THR A 370 -22.70 -4.88 29.58
N THR A 371 -23.93 -4.40 29.45
CA THR A 371 -24.71 -3.89 30.58
C THR A 371 -26.18 -4.36 30.48
N PRO A 372 -26.94 -4.35 31.59
CA PRO A 372 -28.39 -4.54 31.53
C PRO A 372 -29.03 -3.47 30.64
N VAL A 373 -30.12 -3.80 29.94
CA VAL A 373 -30.88 -2.79 29.15
C VAL A 373 -31.36 -1.66 30.07
N SER A 374 -31.98 -2.04 31.19
CA SER A 374 -32.59 -1.12 32.14
C SER A 374 -31.55 -0.15 32.71
N GLY A 375 -31.81 1.15 32.58
CA GLY A 375 -30.95 2.22 33.10
C GLY A 375 -29.68 2.48 32.29
N ARG A 376 -29.44 1.75 31.19
CA ARG A 376 -28.20 1.87 30.39
C ARG A 376 -28.44 2.13 28.91
N SER A 377 -29.58 1.68 28.36
CA SER A 377 -29.92 1.90 26.96
C SER A 377 -30.36 3.32 26.67
N GLY A 378 -30.83 4.08 27.67
CA GLY A 378 -31.45 5.39 27.51
C GLY A 378 -32.93 5.30 27.10
N GLU A 379 -33.65 6.42 27.28
CA GLU A 379 -35.09 6.54 27.03
C GLU A 379 -35.40 7.75 26.11
N PRO A 380 -36.43 7.67 25.25
CA PRO A 380 -37.22 6.47 24.92
C PRO A 380 -36.38 5.45 24.15
N LEU A 381 -36.61 4.15 24.39
CA LEU A 381 -35.91 3.05 23.72
C LEU A 381 -36.68 2.51 22.49
N TYR A 382 -35.99 2.39 21.36
CA TYR A 382 -36.50 1.76 20.14
C TYR A 382 -35.62 0.59 19.73
N VAL A 383 -36.23 -0.50 19.26
CA VAL A 383 -35.52 -1.74 18.89
C VAL A 383 -35.67 -1.99 17.39
N PHE A 384 -34.58 -2.44 16.78
CA PHE A 384 -34.50 -2.67 15.34
C PHE A 384 -33.87 -4.02 15.04
N ARG A 385 -34.49 -4.76 14.12
CA ARG A 385 -33.96 -6.00 13.57
C ARG A 385 -33.27 -5.73 12.25
N LEU A 386 -32.07 -6.27 12.10
CA LEU A 386 -31.34 -6.22 10.83
C LEU A 386 -32.08 -7.06 9.77
N ASN A 387 -32.24 -6.50 8.57
CA ASN A 387 -32.96 -7.15 7.49
C ASN A 387 -32.10 -8.20 6.77
N ASN A 388 -32.71 -9.37 6.48
CA ASN A 388 -32.11 -10.44 5.66
C ASN A 388 -31.83 -10.05 4.20
N LYS A 389 -32.40 -8.94 3.69
CA LYS A 389 -32.14 -8.43 2.33
C LYS A 389 -31.05 -7.35 2.27
N ALA A 390 -30.68 -6.75 3.41
CA ALA A 390 -29.49 -5.91 3.52
C ALA A 390 -28.20 -6.75 3.60
N SER A 391 -28.34 -8.04 3.94
CA SER A 391 -27.37 -9.09 3.61
C SER A 391 -27.46 -9.48 2.13
N GLN A 392 -27.26 -8.50 1.24
CA GLN A 392 -26.55 -8.85 0.01
C GLN A 392 -25.16 -9.31 0.46
N PRO A 393 -24.64 -10.45 -0.02
CA PRO A 393 -23.27 -10.81 0.28
C PRO A 393 -22.42 -9.59 -0.03
N VAL A 394 -21.73 -9.07 0.98
CA VAL A 394 -20.62 -8.17 0.72
C VAL A 394 -19.76 -8.88 -0.31
N THR A 395 -19.48 -8.22 -1.43
CA THR A 395 -18.35 -8.65 -2.25
C THR A 395 -17.20 -8.70 -1.27
N ASP A 396 -16.67 -9.90 -1.02
CA ASP A 396 -15.59 -10.24 -0.08
C ASP A 396 -14.66 -9.04 0.24
N ILE A 397 -14.25 -8.32 -0.81
CA ILE A 397 -13.63 -7.00 -0.85
C ILE A 397 -14.05 -5.97 0.23
N ASP A 398 -15.34 -5.61 0.44
CA ASP A 398 -15.68 -4.53 1.40
C ASP A 398 -15.43 -4.99 2.85
N SER A 399 -15.70 -6.26 3.17
CA SER A 399 -15.46 -6.83 4.50
C SER A 399 -13.96 -6.95 4.75
N LYS A 400 -13.20 -7.39 3.76
CA LYS A 400 -11.73 -7.41 3.80
C LYS A 400 -11.18 -5.99 3.99
N THR A 401 -11.72 -5.01 3.29
CA THR A 401 -11.28 -3.60 3.40
C THR A 401 -11.44 -3.10 4.83
N GLU A 402 -12.58 -3.32 5.47
CA GLU A 402 -12.76 -2.87 6.86
C GLU A 402 -11.87 -3.68 7.83
N GLN A 403 -11.67 -4.97 7.60
CA GLN A 403 -10.70 -5.75 8.38
C GLN A 403 -9.29 -5.15 8.29
N ALA A 404 -8.87 -4.71 7.10
CA ALA A 404 -7.59 -4.04 6.89
C ALA A 404 -7.50 -2.70 7.65
N VAL A 405 -8.54 -1.86 7.58
CA VAL A 405 -8.58 -0.58 8.31
C VAL A 405 -8.53 -0.80 9.82
N GLN A 406 -9.33 -1.73 10.35
CA GLN A 406 -9.35 -2.05 11.78
C GLN A 406 -8.01 -2.60 12.26
N ARG A 407 -7.34 -3.40 11.42
CA ARG A 407 -6.01 -3.91 11.71
C ARG A 407 -4.99 -2.76 11.74
N ALA A 408 -4.95 -1.91 10.72
CA ALA A 408 -4.07 -0.73 10.67
C ALA A 408 -4.23 0.15 11.91
N LEU A 409 -5.48 0.42 12.27
CA LEU A 409 -5.81 1.16 13.48
C LEU A 409 -5.23 0.46 14.71
N SER A 410 -5.37 -0.85 14.90
CA SER A 410 -4.94 -1.58 16.12
C SER A 410 -3.47 -1.40 16.51
N PHE A 411 -2.62 -0.99 15.56
CA PHE A 411 -1.18 -0.75 15.72
C PHE A 411 -0.78 0.71 15.90
N VAL A 412 -1.74 1.65 15.85
CA VAL A 412 -1.50 3.07 16.13
C VAL A 412 -0.84 3.22 17.50
N GLY A 413 0.28 3.94 17.57
CA GLY A 413 1.09 4.17 18.77
C GLY A 413 1.72 2.90 19.37
N LYS A 414 1.82 1.80 18.61
CA LYS A 414 2.48 0.55 19.04
C LYS A 414 3.61 0.15 18.11
N THR A 415 3.37 0.19 16.80
CA THR A 415 4.36 -0.24 15.82
C THR A 415 5.17 0.96 15.32
N PRO A 416 6.52 0.93 15.46
CA PRO A 416 7.39 2.00 15.02
C PRO A 416 7.47 2.06 13.49
N TYR A 417 7.89 3.22 12.97
CA TYR A 417 8.20 3.35 11.55
C TYR A 417 9.58 2.76 11.30
N VAL A 418 9.67 1.83 10.34
CA VAL A 418 10.93 1.24 9.88
C VAL A 418 10.90 1.24 8.36
N TRP A 419 11.76 2.05 7.74
CA TRP A 419 11.91 2.09 6.29
C TRP A 419 12.22 0.68 5.77
N GLY A 420 11.49 0.19 4.76
CA GLY A 420 11.68 -1.20 4.32
C GLY A 420 10.75 -2.21 5.00
N GLY A 421 10.27 -1.89 6.19
CA GLY A 421 9.60 -2.85 7.07
C GLY A 421 8.18 -3.19 6.60
N VAL A 422 7.76 -4.42 6.87
CA VAL A 422 6.45 -4.97 6.48
C VAL A 422 5.83 -5.83 7.58
N THR A 423 6.29 -5.69 8.82
CA THR A 423 5.90 -6.55 9.95
C THR A 423 5.46 -5.75 11.15
N THR A 424 4.79 -6.38 12.11
CA THR A 424 4.31 -5.73 13.35
C THR A 424 5.44 -5.21 14.25
N ASN A 425 6.69 -5.60 14.01
CA ASN A 425 7.87 -5.07 14.69
C ASN A 425 8.35 -3.74 14.11
N GLY A 426 7.83 -3.34 12.94
CA GLY A 426 8.15 -2.09 12.27
C GLY A 426 7.82 -2.13 10.79
N TRP A 427 7.26 -1.04 10.29
CA TRP A 427 6.93 -0.87 8.87
C TRP A 427 7.04 0.57 8.38
N ASP A 428 7.15 0.75 7.08
CA ASP A 428 7.02 2.06 6.44
C ASP A 428 5.57 2.33 6.02
N CYS A 429 5.33 3.46 5.37
CA CYS A 429 4.00 3.90 4.93
C CYS A 429 3.32 2.89 4.00
N SER A 430 4.07 2.25 3.12
CA SER A 430 3.58 1.22 2.20
C SER A 430 3.60 -0.18 2.81
N GLY A 431 4.46 -0.40 3.80
CA GLY A 431 4.58 -1.64 4.55
C GLY A 431 3.35 -1.92 5.42
N ILE A 432 2.78 -0.90 6.05
CA ILE A 432 1.49 -1.05 6.75
C ILE A 432 0.37 -1.41 5.77
N VAL A 433 0.31 -0.80 4.58
CA VAL A 433 -0.69 -1.15 3.54
C VAL A 433 -0.52 -2.61 3.11
N TYR A 434 0.72 -3.02 2.82
CA TYR A 434 1.02 -4.41 2.46
C TYR A 434 0.55 -5.39 3.56
N GLU A 435 0.91 -5.14 4.81
CA GLU A 435 0.60 -6.02 5.94
C GLU A 435 -0.92 -6.13 6.16
N VAL A 436 -1.62 -5.00 6.25
CA VAL A 436 -3.00 -4.99 6.73
C VAL A 436 -3.99 -5.49 5.69
N TYR A 437 -3.78 -5.18 4.40
CA TYR A 437 -4.63 -5.69 3.32
C TYR A 437 -4.30 -7.15 3.00
N ARG A 438 -3.04 -7.57 3.06
CA ARG A 438 -2.70 -9.00 2.92
C ARG A 438 -3.30 -9.84 4.05
N HIS A 439 -3.21 -9.37 5.30
CA HIS A 439 -3.85 -10.04 6.43
C HIS A 439 -5.37 -10.10 6.29
N ALA A 440 -5.98 -9.08 5.70
CA ALA A 440 -7.40 -9.10 5.36
C ALA A 440 -7.73 -10.02 4.17
N GLY A 441 -6.76 -10.67 3.54
CA GLY A 441 -6.98 -11.63 2.47
C GLY A 441 -7.04 -11.04 1.06
N PHE A 442 -6.51 -9.83 0.85
CA PHE A 442 -6.24 -9.33 -0.51
C PHE A 442 -5.00 -10.01 -1.10
N ASN A 443 -5.05 -10.30 -2.39
CA ASN A 443 -3.98 -11.01 -3.11
C ASN A 443 -2.83 -10.04 -3.45
N ILE A 444 -2.05 -9.67 -2.44
CA ILE A 444 -0.90 -8.78 -2.56
C ILE A 444 0.37 -9.63 -2.57
N ASN A 445 0.86 -9.91 -3.79
CA ASN A 445 1.90 -10.93 -4.05
C ASN A 445 3.32 -10.34 -4.11
N HIS A 446 3.43 -9.03 -3.96
CA HIS A 446 4.66 -8.27 -4.00
C HIS A 446 4.61 -7.23 -2.87
N ARG A 447 5.77 -6.78 -2.39
CA ARG A 447 5.83 -5.66 -1.45
C ARG A 447 5.18 -4.45 -2.10
N CYS A 448 4.22 -3.82 -1.43
CA CYS A 448 3.64 -2.58 -1.90
C CYS A 448 4.64 -1.45 -1.73
N THR A 449 4.74 -0.58 -2.73
CA THR A 449 5.34 0.75 -2.65
C THR A 449 4.35 1.78 -3.20
N THR A 450 4.53 3.05 -2.88
CA THR A 450 3.75 4.14 -3.48
C THR A 450 3.78 4.08 -5.00
N ALA A 451 4.94 3.77 -5.59
CA ALA A 451 5.09 3.57 -7.04
C ALA A 451 4.23 2.43 -7.59
N THR A 452 4.18 1.26 -6.93
CA THR A 452 3.33 0.13 -7.37
C THR A 452 1.84 0.47 -7.30
N ILE A 453 1.42 1.21 -6.27
CA ILE A 453 0.04 1.68 -6.10
C ILE A 453 -0.30 2.70 -7.20
N GLN A 454 0.58 3.67 -7.43
CA GLN A 454 0.41 4.71 -8.45
C GLN A 454 0.38 4.14 -9.88
N ALA A 455 1.18 3.09 -10.13
CA ALA A 455 1.18 2.34 -11.37
C ALA A 455 -0.03 1.41 -11.53
N GLN A 456 -0.94 1.36 -10.54
CA GLN A 456 -2.13 0.48 -10.56
C GLN A 456 -1.76 -0.99 -10.77
N GLN A 457 -0.62 -1.42 -10.21
CA GLN A 457 -0.28 -2.83 -10.20
C GLN A 457 -1.31 -3.57 -9.35
N SER A 458 -1.80 -4.71 -9.85
CA SER A 458 -2.84 -5.48 -9.16
C SER A 458 -2.42 -5.74 -7.70
N PRO A 459 -3.26 -5.44 -6.70
CA PRO A 459 -4.71 -5.18 -6.78
C PRO A 459 -5.16 -3.69 -6.79
N PHE A 460 -4.29 -2.73 -7.09
CA PHE A 460 -4.59 -1.31 -6.95
C PHE A 460 -5.31 -0.71 -8.16
N ARG A 461 -6.40 0.03 -7.92
CA ARG A 461 -7.13 0.80 -8.94
C ARG A 461 -7.19 2.26 -8.55
N LYS A 462 -6.84 3.18 -9.46
CA LYS A 462 -7.02 4.62 -9.23
C LYS A 462 -8.51 4.96 -9.21
N ILE A 463 -8.92 5.77 -8.25
CA ILE A 463 -10.30 6.25 -8.08
C ILE A 463 -10.31 7.77 -7.97
N SER A 464 -11.46 8.38 -8.24
CA SER A 464 -11.67 9.80 -8.04
C SER A 464 -11.83 10.16 -6.56
N ALA A 465 -11.61 11.43 -6.22
CA ALA A 465 -11.78 11.91 -4.84
C ALA A 465 -13.23 11.77 -4.33
N SER A 466 -14.23 11.85 -5.21
CA SER A 466 -15.65 11.67 -4.86
C SER A 466 -16.05 10.22 -4.65
N GLU A 467 -15.32 9.27 -5.25
CA GLU A 467 -15.50 7.83 -5.01
C GLU A 467 -14.74 7.33 -3.78
N ALA A 468 -13.76 8.11 -3.31
CA ALA A 468 -12.90 7.77 -2.20
C ALA A 468 -13.70 7.68 -0.90
N ARG A 469 -13.56 6.55 -0.22
CA ARG A 469 -14.20 6.22 1.04
C ARG A 469 -13.19 5.63 2.01
N ARG A 470 -13.67 5.35 3.21
CA ARG A 470 -12.89 4.64 4.24
C ARG A 470 -12.28 3.36 3.67
N GLY A 471 -11.01 3.13 3.96
CA GLY A 471 -10.24 1.99 3.46
C GLY A 471 -9.78 2.10 2.01
N ASP A 472 -9.99 3.24 1.35
CA ASP A 472 -9.20 3.57 0.18
C ASP A 472 -7.86 4.21 0.60
N LEU A 473 -6.90 4.16 -0.30
CA LEU A 473 -5.56 4.69 -0.12
C LEU A 473 -5.48 6.11 -0.67
N VAL A 474 -4.71 6.96 -0.01
CA VAL A 474 -4.31 8.28 -0.52
C VAL A 474 -2.81 8.33 -0.67
N ILE A 475 -2.35 8.77 -1.84
CA ILE A 475 -0.93 9.04 -2.12
C ILE A 475 -0.69 10.52 -1.91
N GLN A 476 0.37 10.85 -1.16
CA GLN A 476 0.72 12.20 -0.76
C GLN A 476 2.20 12.49 -1.02
N HIS A 477 2.57 13.77 -0.93
CA HIS A 477 3.96 14.24 -0.98
C HIS A 477 4.73 13.82 -2.24
N ASN A 478 4.14 14.09 -3.41
CA ASN A 478 4.70 13.76 -4.73
C ASN A 478 4.97 12.27 -4.94
N GLY A 479 4.14 11.41 -4.35
CA GLY A 479 4.33 9.96 -4.40
C GLY A 479 5.25 9.41 -3.33
N GLY A 480 5.77 10.24 -2.41
CA GLY A 480 6.65 9.79 -1.34
C GLY A 480 5.93 9.09 -0.18
N HIS A 481 4.60 9.19 -0.09
CA HIS A 481 3.86 8.69 1.05
C HIS A 481 2.50 8.07 0.68
N VAL A 482 2.10 7.02 1.38
CA VAL A 482 0.76 6.44 1.30
C VAL A 482 0.11 6.34 2.67
N ALA A 483 -1.19 6.58 2.71
CA ALA A 483 -2.00 6.43 3.90
C ALA A 483 -3.35 5.78 3.58
N ILE A 484 -4.01 5.23 4.60
CA ILE A 484 -5.34 4.61 4.49
C ILE A 484 -6.37 5.61 5.01
N LEU A 485 -7.38 5.93 4.21
CA LEU A 485 -8.46 6.83 4.56
C LEU A 485 -9.34 6.25 5.67
N LEU A 486 -9.67 7.07 6.67
CA LEU A 486 -10.58 6.71 7.76
C LEU A 486 -12.04 7.13 7.50
N GLY A 487 -12.29 7.84 6.40
CA GLY A 487 -13.58 8.31 5.91
C GLY A 487 -13.46 8.80 4.47
N THR A 488 -14.41 9.60 3.98
CA THR A 488 -14.19 10.31 2.70
C THR A 488 -13.13 11.41 2.88
N PRO A 489 -12.47 11.88 1.81
CA PRO A 489 -11.45 12.92 1.91
C PRO A 489 -11.90 14.20 2.63
N THR A 490 -13.20 14.54 2.54
CA THR A 490 -13.78 15.75 3.12
C THR A 490 -14.47 15.51 4.47
N SER A 491 -14.52 14.28 4.97
CA SER A 491 -15.23 13.95 6.22
C SER A 491 -14.56 14.47 7.50
N GLY A 492 -13.33 14.99 7.41
CA GLY A 492 -12.51 15.38 8.56
C GLY A 492 -12.00 14.20 9.40
N LYS A 493 -12.30 12.94 9.02
CA LYS A 493 -11.84 11.73 9.72
C LYS A 493 -10.37 11.41 9.48
N GLY A 494 -9.80 11.94 8.40
CA GLY A 494 -8.37 11.82 8.11
C GLY A 494 -7.92 10.43 7.68
N ILE A 495 -6.72 10.07 8.11
CA ILE A 495 -5.95 8.91 7.66
C ILE A 495 -5.31 8.14 8.82
N VAL A 496 -5.00 6.87 8.59
CA VAL A 496 -4.05 6.08 9.38
C VAL A 496 -2.84 5.73 8.51
N HIS A 497 -1.63 5.90 9.04
CA HIS A 497 -0.39 5.66 8.32
C HIS A 497 0.79 5.44 9.28
N ALA A 498 1.88 4.88 8.76
CA ALA A 498 3.19 5.00 9.39
C ALA A 498 3.78 6.35 8.96
N ALA A 499 3.91 7.29 9.89
CA ALA A 499 4.23 8.69 9.58
C ALA A 499 5.73 8.93 9.39
N THR A 500 6.51 8.74 10.45
CA THR A 500 7.97 8.99 10.48
C THR A 500 8.61 8.10 11.55
N PRO A 501 9.95 7.90 11.55
CA PRO A 501 10.67 7.21 12.63
C PRO A 501 10.31 7.70 14.04
N GLN A 502 10.08 9.01 14.20
CA GLN A 502 9.78 9.63 15.50
C GLN A 502 8.32 9.38 15.96
N LEU A 503 7.38 9.33 15.02
CA LEU A 503 5.94 9.23 15.34
C LEU A 503 5.41 7.79 15.24
N GLY A 504 6.03 6.95 14.43
CA GLY A 504 5.56 5.59 14.17
C GLY A 504 4.20 5.57 13.46
N THR A 505 3.36 4.61 13.84
CA THR A 505 2.00 4.48 13.28
C THR A 505 1.03 5.41 14.00
N ILE A 506 0.40 6.34 13.28
CA ILE A 506 -0.51 7.34 13.86
C ILE A 506 -1.78 7.51 13.01
N THR A 507 -2.77 8.20 13.60
CA THR A 507 -3.88 8.79 12.87
C THR A 507 -3.66 10.29 12.75
N GLN A 508 -3.97 10.86 11.58
CA GLN A 508 -3.89 12.30 11.33
C GLN A 508 -5.15 12.78 10.62
N THR A 509 -5.74 13.88 11.07
CA THR A 509 -6.95 14.46 10.46
C THR A 509 -6.67 15.19 9.15
N ALA A 510 -5.53 15.87 9.07
CA ALA A 510 -5.11 16.59 7.87
C ALA A 510 -4.67 15.64 6.76
N ILE A 511 -5.19 15.87 5.56
CA ILE A 511 -4.76 15.20 4.33
C ILE A 511 -4.16 16.29 3.44
N THR A 512 -2.85 16.27 3.24
CA THR A 512 -2.11 17.32 2.54
C THR A 512 -1.37 16.76 1.32
N ASN A 513 -1.06 17.62 0.35
CA ASN A 513 -0.23 17.31 -0.82
C ASN A 513 -0.65 16.04 -1.57
N VAL A 514 -1.96 15.88 -1.83
CA VAL A 514 -2.54 14.68 -2.44
C VAL A 514 -2.17 14.56 -3.91
N ASN A 515 -1.66 13.40 -4.30
CA ASN A 515 -1.38 13.03 -5.69
C ASN A 515 -2.48 12.16 -6.31
N GLY A 516 -3.21 11.39 -5.51
CA GLY A 516 -4.30 10.56 -5.99
C GLY A 516 -4.88 9.61 -4.94
N TYR A 517 -6.04 9.04 -5.26
CA TYR A 517 -6.74 8.05 -4.43
C TYR A 517 -6.79 6.70 -5.15
N TYR A 518 -6.70 5.62 -4.38
CA TYR A 518 -6.61 4.26 -4.90
C TYR A 518 -7.43 3.28 -4.07
N ARG A 519 -8.04 2.29 -4.70
CA ARG A 519 -8.77 1.20 -4.06
C ARG A 519 -8.03 -0.12 -4.24
N VAL A 520 -8.03 -0.95 -3.20
CA VAL A 520 -7.56 -2.33 -3.24
C VAL A 520 -8.74 -3.22 -3.63
N MET A 521 -8.60 -4.03 -4.68
CA MET A 521 -9.69 -4.86 -5.22
C MET A 521 -9.42 -6.37 -5.20
#